data_AF-K9X8L2-F1
#
_entry.id   AF-K9X8L2-F1
#
_cell.length_a   1.000
_cell.length_b   1.000
_cell.length_c   1.000
_cell.angle_alpha   90.00
_cell.angle_beta   90.00
_cell.angle_gamma   90.00
#
_symmetry.space_group_name_H-M   'P 1'
#
loop_
_entity.id
_entity.type
_entity.pdbx_description
1 polymer ?
#
loop_
_entity_poly.entity_id
_entity_poly.type
_entity_poly.pdbx_seq_one_letter_code
_entity_poly.pdbx_strand_id
1 'polypeptide(L)'
;MINAPLDLTATPNSENLALDATKSNAANTIAIFATEELTEEEERDRLHLERQVERAFYEAGKALRQLRDRKLYRNTHKTFEEYCKDRFSYNRSRSYQLIDAAFVVDNLEECPQIVDILPTAEGQVRPLTKLEAEEQVTCWQEAVESAGGKVPSGRIVKSIVDKIRERTKLPNPYRLGEVCQILPKDNPELKGKSGCWGIVTHLGDYSCTITTWDGEYTVKIENLKSLECIDAECEYMQQLCQRLVRLHQVGNLDAAVGWLLAGLGKRQQPFLTPLQEKLLAIVEEECGLI
;
A
#
# COMPACT_ATOMS: atom_id res chain seq x y z
N MET A 1 52.92 0.50 -12.76
CA MET A 1 53.72 0.26 -13.98
C MET A 1 53.50 -1.21 -14.35
N ILE A 2 52.39 -1.56 -15.00
CA ILE A 2 52.14 -1.59 -16.45
C ILE A 2 53.25 -2.32 -17.24
N ASN A 3 52.79 -3.36 -17.96
CA ASN A 3 53.32 -4.02 -19.16
C ASN A 3 54.04 -5.37 -19.02
N ALA A 4 53.27 -6.37 -19.48
CA ALA A 4 53.64 -7.64 -20.11
C ALA A 4 54.47 -7.45 -21.41
N PRO A 5 54.54 -8.39 -22.36
CA PRO A 5 54.51 -9.88 -22.36
C PRO A 5 55.73 -10.43 -23.15
N LEU A 6 55.82 -11.74 -23.41
CA LEU A 6 56.02 -12.29 -24.76
C LEU A 6 56.09 -13.82 -24.75
N ASP A 7 55.20 -14.38 -25.55
CA ASP A 7 55.04 -15.76 -25.99
C ASP A 7 56.05 -16.06 -27.11
N LEU A 8 56.53 -17.31 -27.24
CA LEU A 8 57.10 -17.84 -28.48
C LEU A 8 57.16 -19.38 -28.42
N THR A 9 56.48 -19.96 -29.40
CA THR A 9 56.23 -21.36 -29.68
C THR A 9 57.41 -22.07 -30.34
N ALA A 10 57.58 -23.38 -30.09
CA ALA A 10 58.20 -24.34 -31.02
C ALA A 10 57.96 -25.80 -30.58
N THR A 11 57.29 -26.55 -31.44
CA THR A 11 57.06 -28.02 -31.50
C THR A 11 58.29 -28.76 -32.08
N PRO A 12 58.28 -30.08 -32.42
CA PRO A 12 57.66 -31.32 -31.89
C PRO A 12 58.71 -32.50 -31.81
N ASN A 13 58.22 -33.75 -31.74
CA ASN A 13 58.89 -35.06 -32.00
C ASN A 13 59.57 -35.72 -30.79
N SER A 14 59.56 -37.03 -30.57
CA SER A 14 58.86 -38.21 -31.13
C SER A 14 59.32 -39.42 -30.28
N GLU A 15 58.66 -40.56 -30.42
CA GLU A 15 59.17 -41.93 -30.13
C GLU A 15 59.07 -42.51 -28.71
N ASN A 16 58.06 -43.36 -28.57
CA ASN A 16 58.05 -44.71 -27.98
C ASN A 16 59.41 -45.29 -27.53
N LEU A 17 59.48 -45.86 -26.31
CA LEU A 17 59.43 -47.32 -26.07
C LEU A 17 59.63 -47.66 -24.56
N ALA A 18 58.85 -48.66 -24.14
CA ALA A 18 59.11 -49.66 -23.10
C ALA A 18 59.14 -49.27 -21.60
N LEU A 19 58.00 -49.57 -20.96
CA LEU A 19 57.86 -50.49 -19.82
C LEU A 19 58.97 -50.52 -18.76
N ASP A 20 58.66 -50.04 -17.55
CA ASP A 20 58.80 -50.91 -16.38
C ASP A 20 57.80 -50.57 -15.27
N ALA A 21 57.33 -51.60 -14.58
CA ALA A 21 56.20 -51.58 -13.68
C ALA A 21 56.57 -51.04 -12.29
N THR A 22 55.69 -50.23 -11.70
CA THR A 22 54.91 -50.56 -10.48
C THR A 22 54.55 -49.32 -9.66
N LYS A 23 53.29 -49.36 -9.17
CA LYS A 23 52.68 -48.65 -8.04
C LYS A 23 51.89 -47.36 -8.32
N SER A 24 50.60 -47.50 -7.98
CA SER A 24 49.77 -46.55 -7.21
C SER A 24 48.63 -45.87 -7.97
N ASN A 25 47.53 -46.60 -8.06
CA ASN A 25 46.24 -46.20 -7.47
C ASN A 25 45.84 -44.72 -7.57
N ALA A 26 45.09 -44.38 -8.62
CA ALA A 26 43.89 -43.56 -8.55
C ALA A 26 43.28 -43.54 -9.96
N ALA A 27 42.35 -44.47 -10.21
CA ALA A 27 41.42 -44.32 -11.31
C ALA A 27 40.64 -43.02 -11.08
N ASN A 28 41.08 -41.93 -11.72
CA ASN A 28 40.23 -40.76 -11.95
C ASN A 28 39.18 -41.17 -12.99
N THR A 29 38.21 -41.95 -12.52
CA THR A 29 36.91 -42.09 -13.18
C THR A 29 36.26 -40.73 -13.09
N ILE A 30 36.49 -39.90 -14.12
CA ILE A 30 35.60 -38.78 -14.41
C ILE A 30 34.27 -39.43 -14.74
N ALA A 31 33.40 -39.53 -13.74
CA ALA A 31 32.01 -39.88 -13.90
C ALA A 31 31.37 -38.77 -14.73
N ILE A 32 31.39 -38.95 -16.05
CA ILE A 32 30.54 -38.21 -16.96
C ILE A 32 29.12 -38.60 -16.55
N PHE A 33 28.45 -37.73 -15.79
CA PHE A 33 27.02 -37.83 -15.57
C PHE A 33 26.38 -37.75 -16.95
N ALA A 34 26.05 -38.90 -17.54
CA ALA A 34 25.17 -38.95 -18.69
C ALA A 34 23.83 -38.39 -18.22
N THR A 35 23.54 -37.14 -18.59
CA THR A 35 22.21 -36.57 -18.41
C THR A 35 21.30 -37.32 -19.37
N GLU A 36 20.46 -38.22 -18.83
CA GLU A 36 19.39 -38.84 -19.61
C GLU A 36 18.46 -37.72 -20.11
N GLU A 37 18.33 -37.61 -21.43
CA GLU A 37 17.44 -36.64 -22.06
C GLU A 37 15.99 -37.08 -21.83
N LEU A 38 15.10 -36.12 -21.51
CA LEU A 38 13.68 -36.39 -21.30
C LEU A 38 13.02 -36.74 -22.64
N THR A 39 12.11 -37.71 -22.59
CA THR A 39 11.20 -38.00 -23.70
C THR A 39 10.19 -36.87 -23.88
N GLU A 40 9.61 -36.74 -25.08
CA GLU A 40 8.55 -35.75 -25.37
C GLU A 40 7.33 -35.88 -24.44
N GLU A 41 7.06 -37.08 -23.91
CA GLU A 41 6.00 -37.31 -22.93
C GLU A 41 6.38 -36.74 -21.57
N GLU A 42 7.59 -37.02 -21.08
CA GLU A 42 8.08 -36.48 -19.82
C GLU A 42 8.22 -34.95 -19.85
N GLU A 43 8.58 -34.36 -20.98
CA GLU A 43 8.62 -32.89 -21.11
C GLU A 43 7.23 -32.25 -21.02
N ARG A 44 6.21 -32.89 -21.62
CA ARG A 44 4.82 -32.44 -21.53
C ARG A 44 4.30 -32.57 -20.10
N ASP A 45 4.61 -33.68 -19.42
CA ASP A 45 4.22 -33.91 -18.04
C ASP A 45 4.89 -32.92 -17.09
N ARG A 46 6.20 -32.67 -17.27
CA ARG A 46 6.94 -31.64 -16.55
C ARG A 46 6.24 -30.28 -16.68
N LEU A 47 5.95 -29.84 -17.90
CA LEU A 47 5.29 -28.55 -18.15
C LEU A 47 3.90 -28.47 -17.50
N HIS A 48 3.13 -29.56 -17.54
CA HIS A 48 1.81 -29.61 -16.91
C HIS A 48 1.92 -29.45 -15.38
N LEU A 49 2.82 -30.22 -14.75
CA LEU A 49 3.04 -30.19 -13.31
C LEU A 49 3.60 -28.85 -12.83
N GLU A 50 4.53 -28.25 -13.58
CA GLU A 50 5.06 -26.91 -13.29
C GLU A 50 3.94 -25.87 -13.26
N ARG A 51 3.08 -25.84 -14.29
CA ARG A 51 1.92 -24.91 -14.32
C ARG A 51 0.96 -25.12 -13.16
N GLN A 52 0.74 -26.37 -12.75
CA GLN A 52 -0.12 -26.67 -11.61
C GLN A 52 0.46 -26.10 -10.31
N VAL A 53 1.78 -26.24 -10.12
CA VAL A 53 2.48 -25.68 -8.95
C VAL A 53 2.43 -24.15 -8.96
N GLU A 54 2.69 -23.52 -10.11
CA GLU A 54 2.65 -22.07 -10.28
C GLU A 54 1.26 -21.47 -10.02
N ARG A 55 0.19 -22.17 -10.44
CA ARG A 55 -1.20 -21.71 -10.20
C ARG A 55 -1.76 -22.08 -8.83
N ALA A 56 -1.06 -22.90 -8.04
CA ALA A 56 -1.61 -23.44 -6.78
C ALA A 56 -2.03 -22.34 -5.79
N PHE A 57 -1.28 -21.24 -5.68
CA PHE A 57 -1.63 -20.14 -4.77
C PHE A 57 -2.91 -19.42 -5.22
N TYR A 58 -3.07 -19.23 -6.54
CA TYR A 58 -4.22 -18.58 -7.16
C TYR A 58 -5.49 -19.42 -6.98
N GLU A 59 -5.41 -20.72 -7.29
CA GLU A 59 -6.54 -21.63 -7.13
C GLU A 59 -6.96 -21.77 -5.66
N ALA A 60 -5.98 -21.85 -4.74
CA ALA A 60 -6.24 -21.83 -3.31
C ALA A 60 -6.94 -20.53 -2.88
N GLY A 61 -6.48 -19.37 -3.36
CA GLY A 61 -7.09 -18.06 -3.10
C GLY A 61 -8.53 -17.97 -3.57
N LYS A 62 -8.83 -18.43 -4.80
CA LYS A 62 -10.20 -18.50 -5.34
C LYS A 62 -11.11 -19.42 -4.53
N ALA A 63 -10.62 -20.59 -4.17
CA ALA A 63 -11.37 -21.54 -3.35
C ALA A 63 -11.67 -20.94 -1.96
N LEU A 64 -10.67 -20.32 -1.31
CA LEU A 64 -10.83 -19.64 -0.02
C LEU A 64 -11.84 -18.49 -0.12
N ARG A 65 -11.81 -17.69 -1.21
CA ARG A 65 -12.79 -16.64 -1.49
C ARG A 65 -14.21 -17.21 -1.55
N GLN A 66 -14.41 -18.28 -2.32
CA GLN A 66 -15.73 -18.92 -2.42
C GLN A 66 -16.22 -19.51 -1.09
N LEU A 67 -15.33 -20.17 -0.34
CA LEU A 67 -15.64 -20.70 1.00
C LEU A 67 -16.10 -19.59 1.95
N ARG A 68 -15.40 -18.44 1.92
CA ARG A 68 -15.69 -17.26 2.74
C ARG A 68 -17.02 -16.61 2.35
N ASP A 69 -17.16 -16.22 1.09
CA ASP A 69 -18.25 -15.37 0.61
C ASP A 69 -19.59 -16.11 0.65
N ARG A 70 -19.59 -17.42 0.35
CA ARG A 70 -20.77 -18.29 0.45
C ARG A 70 -20.98 -18.86 1.86
N LYS A 71 -20.10 -18.53 2.81
CA LYS A 71 -20.11 -19.01 4.20
C LYS A 71 -20.23 -20.54 4.32
N LEU A 72 -19.49 -21.29 3.49
CA LEU A 72 -19.55 -22.76 3.45
C LEU A 72 -18.97 -23.45 4.69
N TYR A 73 -18.39 -22.68 5.62
CA TYR A 73 -17.89 -23.14 6.91
C TYR A 73 -18.93 -23.10 8.04
N ARG A 74 -20.09 -22.45 7.82
CA ARG A 74 -21.05 -22.06 8.87
C ARG A 74 -21.67 -23.20 9.69
N ASN A 75 -21.59 -24.44 9.20
CA ASN A 75 -22.11 -25.63 9.88
C ASN A 75 -21.14 -26.20 10.92
N THR A 76 -19.85 -25.88 10.83
CA THR A 76 -18.79 -26.43 11.69
C THR A 76 -18.09 -25.35 12.51
N HIS A 77 -17.95 -24.14 11.96
CA HIS A 77 -17.19 -23.06 12.58
C HIS A 77 -18.01 -21.77 12.62
N LYS A 78 -17.80 -20.95 13.65
CA LYS A 78 -18.48 -19.65 13.80
C LYS A 78 -17.90 -18.60 12.85
N THR A 79 -16.58 -18.65 12.63
CA THR A 79 -15.85 -17.70 11.78
C THR A 79 -15.08 -18.42 10.68
N PHE A 80 -14.81 -17.68 9.60
CA PHE A 80 -14.02 -18.19 8.48
C PHE A 80 -12.57 -18.47 8.90
N GLU A 81 -12.03 -17.63 9.77
CA GLU A 81 -10.66 -17.71 10.27
C GLU A 81 -10.42 -18.97 11.11
N GLU A 82 -11.36 -19.33 11.99
CA GLU A 82 -11.31 -20.57 12.76
C GLU A 82 -11.30 -21.78 11.82
N TYR A 83 -12.18 -21.79 10.82
CA TYR A 83 -12.23 -22.86 9.81
C TYR A 83 -10.91 -23.00 9.03
N CYS A 84 -10.33 -21.89 8.58
CA CYS A 84 -9.04 -21.91 7.87
C CYS A 84 -7.90 -22.43 8.75
N LYS A 85 -7.89 -22.05 10.03
CA LYS A 85 -6.89 -22.49 10.99
C LYS A 85 -6.99 -23.99 11.24
N ASP A 86 -8.19 -24.50 11.48
CA ASP A 86 -8.41 -25.92 11.77
C ASP A 86 -8.18 -26.80 10.54
N ARG A 87 -8.76 -26.44 9.39
CA ARG A 87 -8.73 -27.30 8.19
C ARG A 87 -7.43 -27.20 7.39
N PHE A 88 -6.81 -26.02 7.32
CA PHE A 88 -5.67 -25.76 6.43
C PHE A 88 -4.41 -25.30 7.18
N SER A 89 -4.45 -25.18 8.52
CA SER A 89 -3.36 -24.59 9.31
C SER A 89 -3.00 -23.15 8.89
N TYR A 90 -3.93 -22.44 8.26
CA TYR A 90 -3.73 -21.05 7.84
C TYR A 90 -4.23 -20.11 8.92
N ASN A 91 -3.35 -19.19 9.35
CA ASN A 91 -3.78 -18.07 10.17
C ASN A 91 -4.62 -17.09 9.31
N ARG A 92 -5.34 -16.18 9.98
CA ARG A 92 -6.15 -15.16 9.33
C ARG A 92 -5.37 -14.40 8.24
N SER A 93 -4.14 -13.98 8.54
CA SER A 93 -3.36 -13.19 7.59
C SER A 93 -3.08 -13.97 6.30
N ARG A 94 -2.67 -15.24 6.41
CA ARG A 94 -2.38 -16.10 5.26
C ARG A 94 -3.61 -16.36 4.39
N SER A 95 -4.76 -16.62 5.01
CA SER A 95 -6.01 -16.86 4.27
C SER A 95 -6.40 -15.66 3.42
N TYR A 96 -6.35 -14.45 4.00
CA TYR A 96 -6.70 -13.23 3.28
C TYR A 96 -5.64 -12.84 2.24
N GLN A 97 -4.34 -13.03 2.53
CA GLN A 97 -3.28 -12.82 1.53
C GLN A 97 -3.50 -13.64 0.26
N LEU A 98 -3.89 -14.91 0.39
CA LEU A 98 -4.18 -15.76 -0.78
C LEU A 98 -5.42 -15.28 -1.55
N ILE A 99 -6.46 -14.82 -0.84
CA ILE A 99 -7.66 -14.25 -1.46
C ILE A 99 -7.32 -12.96 -2.23
N ASP A 100 -6.57 -12.05 -1.61
CA ASP A 100 -6.19 -10.77 -2.21
C ASP A 100 -5.26 -10.99 -3.41
N ALA A 101 -4.32 -11.95 -3.31
CA ALA A 101 -3.47 -12.35 -4.42
C ALA A 101 -4.28 -12.90 -5.60
N ALA A 102 -5.31 -13.71 -5.34
CA ALA A 102 -6.18 -14.23 -6.39
C ALA A 102 -7.00 -13.12 -7.08
N PHE A 103 -7.42 -12.09 -6.34
CA PHE A 103 -8.08 -10.93 -6.94
C PHE A 103 -7.16 -10.17 -7.90
N VAL A 104 -5.90 -9.96 -7.52
CA VAL A 104 -4.92 -9.31 -8.43
C VAL A 104 -4.73 -10.15 -9.69
N VAL A 105 -4.57 -11.47 -9.57
CA VAL A 105 -4.42 -12.35 -10.74
C VAL A 105 -5.66 -12.35 -11.63
N ASP A 106 -6.87 -12.40 -11.06
CA ASP A 106 -8.13 -12.28 -11.83
C ASP A 106 -8.13 -10.96 -12.65
N ASN A 107 -7.76 -9.84 -12.04
CA ASN A 107 -7.67 -8.53 -12.71
C ASN A 107 -6.61 -8.50 -13.84
N LEU A 108 -5.46 -9.15 -13.65
CA LEU A 108 -4.44 -9.28 -14.70
C LEU A 108 -4.93 -10.18 -15.87
N GLU A 109 -5.64 -11.28 -15.57
CA GLU A 109 -6.21 -12.18 -16.58
C GLU A 109 -7.32 -11.51 -17.42
N GLU A 110 -8.02 -10.50 -16.89
CA GLU A 110 -9.03 -9.71 -17.61
C GLU A 110 -8.42 -8.72 -18.63
N CYS A 111 -7.10 -8.51 -18.61
CA CYS A 111 -6.38 -7.59 -19.50
C CYS A 111 -5.34 -8.29 -20.41
N PRO A 112 -5.72 -9.32 -21.19
CA PRO A 112 -4.77 -10.13 -21.97
C PRO A 112 -4.03 -9.35 -23.07
N GLN A 113 -4.56 -8.20 -23.51
CA GLN A 113 -3.92 -7.33 -24.49
C GLN A 113 -2.75 -6.49 -23.92
N ILE A 114 -2.64 -6.42 -22.59
CA ILE A 114 -1.58 -5.67 -21.88
C ILE A 114 -0.66 -6.63 -21.13
N VAL A 115 -1.18 -7.73 -20.60
CA VAL A 115 -0.43 -8.66 -19.75
C VAL A 115 -0.21 -9.99 -20.47
N ASP A 116 1.00 -10.17 -21.00
CA ASP A 116 1.40 -11.42 -21.68
C ASP A 116 1.94 -12.48 -20.70
N ILE A 117 2.42 -12.05 -19.52
CA ILE A 117 3.07 -12.92 -18.53
C ILE A 117 2.34 -12.82 -17.21
N LEU A 118 1.82 -13.94 -16.70
CA LEU A 118 1.08 -13.99 -15.44
C LEU A 118 1.99 -14.27 -14.23
N PRO A 119 1.55 -13.86 -13.02
CA PRO A 119 2.26 -14.19 -11.78
C PRO A 119 2.28 -15.70 -11.50
N THR A 120 3.43 -16.20 -11.06
CA THR A 120 3.65 -17.62 -10.69
C THR A 120 3.80 -17.81 -9.18
N ALA A 121 3.86 -16.73 -8.40
CA ALA A 121 3.96 -16.79 -6.95
C ALA A 121 3.22 -15.63 -6.27
N GLU A 122 2.58 -15.92 -5.14
CA GLU A 122 1.86 -14.92 -4.33
C GLU A 122 2.73 -13.73 -3.92
N GLY A 123 4.01 -13.96 -3.63
CA GLY A 123 4.94 -12.90 -3.26
C GLY A 123 5.18 -11.84 -4.35
N GLN A 124 4.88 -12.16 -5.61
CA GLN A 124 4.99 -11.22 -6.74
C GLN A 124 3.83 -10.23 -6.76
N VAL A 125 2.62 -10.69 -6.44
CA VAL A 125 1.40 -9.86 -6.47
C VAL A 125 1.12 -9.15 -5.15
N ARG A 126 1.71 -9.61 -4.03
CA ARG A 126 1.51 -8.99 -2.72
C ARG A 126 1.70 -7.46 -2.71
N PRO A 127 2.74 -6.88 -3.34
CA PRO A 127 2.90 -5.42 -3.39
C PRO A 127 1.76 -4.69 -4.13
N LEU A 128 1.14 -5.36 -5.11
CA LEU A 128 0.07 -4.81 -5.95
C LEU A 128 -1.29 -4.75 -5.24
N THR A 129 -1.50 -5.56 -4.20
CA THR A 129 -2.80 -5.65 -3.48
C THR A 129 -3.32 -4.33 -2.90
N LYS A 130 -2.45 -3.31 -2.78
CA LYS A 130 -2.78 -1.99 -2.23
C LYS A 130 -2.88 -0.90 -3.31
N LEU A 131 -2.93 -1.29 -4.57
CA LEU A 131 -3.10 -0.39 -5.70
C LEU A 131 -4.49 -0.58 -6.31
N GLU A 132 -4.97 0.44 -7.02
CA GLU A 132 -6.22 0.34 -7.78
C GLU A 132 -6.09 -0.62 -8.96
N ALA A 133 -7.21 -1.17 -9.45
CA ALA A 133 -7.19 -2.24 -10.46
C ALA A 133 -6.39 -1.87 -11.73
N GLU A 134 -6.54 -0.66 -12.24
CA GLU A 134 -5.79 -0.17 -13.41
C GLU A 134 -4.28 0.02 -13.11
N GLU A 135 -3.96 0.47 -11.91
CA GLU A 135 -2.58 0.62 -11.44
C GLU A 135 -1.90 -0.75 -11.28
N GLN A 136 -2.62 -1.79 -10.87
CA GLN A 136 -2.07 -3.14 -10.76
C GLN A 136 -1.59 -3.67 -12.12
N VAL A 137 -2.39 -3.48 -13.17
CA VAL A 137 -2.08 -3.92 -14.54
C VAL A 137 -0.85 -3.19 -15.07
N THR A 138 -0.84 -1.85 -14.96
CA THR A 138 0.29 -1.02 -15.42
C THR A 138 1.57 -1.30 -14.64
N CYS A 139 1.49 -1.41 -13.30
CA CYS A 139 2.65 -1.76 -12.46
C CYS A 139 3.22 -3.13 -12.81
N TRP A 140 2.35 -4.11 -13.06
CA TRP A 140 2.78 -5.44 -13.42
C TRP A 140 3.49 -5.45 -14.78
N GLN A 141 2.94 -4.74 -15.76
CA GLN A 141 3.56 -4.62 -17.08
C GLN A 141 4.94 -3.94 -17.01
N GLU A 142 5.06 -2.82 -16.28
CA GLU A 142 6.35 -2.16 -16.06
C GLU A 142 7.36 -3.09 -15.35
N ALA A 143 6.88 -3.93 -14.43
CA ALA A 143 7.74 -4.91 -13.75
C ALA A 143 8.21 -6.03 -14.69
N VAL A 144 7.36 -6.51 -15.60
CA VAL A 144 7.72 -7.49 -16.64
C VAL A 144 8.76 -6.92 -17.60
N GLU A 145 8.56 -5.68 -18.05
CA GLU A 145 9.53 -4.97 -18.91
C GLU A 145 10.88 -4.79 -18.20
N SER A 146 10.86 -4.39 -16.93
CA SER A 146 12.05 -4.26 -16.08
C SER A 146 12.77 -5.60 -15.84
N ALA A 147 12.05 -6.72 -15.92
CA ALA A 147 12.60 -8.07 -15.84
C ALA A 147 13.09 -8.63 -17.20
N GLY A 148 13.04 -7.82 -18.27
CA GLY A 148 13.46 -8.21 -19.61
C GLY A 148 12.50 -9.18 -20.29
N GLY A 149 11.18 -9.01 -20.07
CA GLY A 149 10.16 -9.87 -20.66
C GLY A 149 10.09 -11.27 -20.02
N LYS A 150 10.48 -11.37 -18.76
CA LYS A 150 10.38 -12.59 -17.95
C LYS A 150 9.48 -12.34 -16.74
N VAL A 151 9.05 -13.42 -16.08
CA VAL A 151 8.28 -13.32 -14.84
C VAL A 151 9.09 -12.52 -13.81
N PRO A 152 8.58 -11.35 -13.34
CA PRO A 152 9.32 -10.51 -12.43
C PRO A 152 9.43 -11.15 -11.04
N SER A 153 10.54 -10.88 -10.35
CA SER A 153 10.64 -11.22 -8.93
C SER A 153 9.80 -10.27 -8.08
N GLY A 154 9.29 -10.72 -6.92
CA GLY A 154 8.54 -9.84 -6.02
C GLY A 154 9.31 -8.61 -5.54
N ARG A 155 10.65 -8.62 -5.58
CA ARG A 155 11.49 -7.44 -5.30
C ARG A 155 11.40 -6.39 -6.40
N ILE A 156 11.40 -6.82 -7.66
CA ILE A 156 11.25 -5.91 -8.82
C ILE A 156 9.86 -5.28 -8.75
N VAL A 157 8.81 -6.09 -8.59
CA VAL A 157 7.44 -5.58 -8.48
C VAL A 157 7.32 -4.59 -7.33
N LYS A 158 7.84 -4.93 -6.15
CA LYS A 158 7.86 -4.00 -5.01
C LYS A 158 8.57 -2.69 -5.34
N SER A 159 9.74 -2.73 -5.99
CA SER A 159 10.46 -1.50 -6.36
C SER A 159 9.66 -0.61 -7.30
N ILE A 160 8.89 -1.19 -8.23
CA ILE A 160 8.04 -0.42 -9.15
C ILE A 160 6.87 0.20 -8.40
N VAL A 161 6.20 -0.58 -7.55
CA VAL A 161 5.11 -0.09 -6.68
C VAL A 161 5.58 1.05 -5.77
N ASP A 162 6.75 0.91 -5.14
CA ASP A 162 7.33 1.93 -4.27
C ASP A 162 7.64 3.21 -5.07
N LYS A 163 8.22 3.09 -6.27
CA LYS A 163 8.46 4.24 -7.17
C LYS A 163 7.18 4.94 -7.60
N ILE A 164 6.12 4.19 -7.91
CA ILE A 164 4.84 4.78 -8.31
C ILE A 164 4.22 5.50 -7.11
N ARG A 165 4.25 4.91 -5.93
CA ARG A 165 3.78 5.57 -4.70
C ARG A 165 4.57 6.84 -4.38
N GLU A 166 5.89 6.81 -4.55
CA GLU A 166 6.76 7.98 -4.35
C GLU A 166 6.54 9.06 -5.42
N ARG A 167 6.38 8.68 -6.68
CA ARG A 167 6.06 9.59 -7.79
C ARG A 167 4.68 10.22 -7.63
N THR A 168 3.73 9.48 -7.07
CA THR A 168 2.37 9.92 -6.76
C THR A 168 2.28 10.55 -5.36
N LYS A 169 3.40 10.87 -4.69
CA LYS A 169 3.42 11.87 -3.61
C LYS A 169 3.14 13.24 -4.23
N LEU A 170 1.88 13.49 -4.58
CA LEU A 170 1.42 14.84 -4.79
C LEU A 170 1.67 15.59 -3.48
N PRO A 171 2.43 16.69 -3.50
CA PRO A 171 2.66 17.47 -2.29
C PRO A 171 1.30 17.85 -1.73
N ASN A 172 1.14 17.71 -0.41
CA ASN A 172 -0.08 18.11 0.26
C ASN A 172 -0.36 19.57 -0.13
N PRO A 173 -1.52 19.86 -0.77
CA PRO A 173 -1.77 21.20 -1.30
C PRO A 173 -1.99 22.23 -0.20
N TYR A 174 -2.22 21.78 1.04
CA TYR A 174 -2.48 22.62 2.19
C TYR A 174 -1.21 23.06 2.92
N ARG A 175 -1.29 24.20 3.60
CA ARG A 175 -0.22 24.76 4.42
C ARG A 175 -0.58 24.71 5.91
N LEU A 176 0.44 24.66 6.77
CA LEU A 176 0.23 24.83 8.21
C LEU A 176 -0.37 26.20 8.49
N GLY A 177 -1.40 26.23 9.35
CA GLY A 177 -2.16 27.44 9.67
C GLY A 177 -3.25 27.80 8.67
N GLU A 178 -3.36 27.09 7.54
CA GLU A 178 -4.41 27.34 6.55
C GLU A 178 -5.80 27.01 7.13
N VAL A 179 -6.80 27.81 6.77
CA VAL A 179 -8.19 27.59 7.18
C VAL A 179 -8.89 26.73 6.14
N CYS A 180 -9.44 25.61 6.58
CA CYS A 180 -10.12 24.65 5.71
C CYS A 180 -11.52 24.31 6.23
N GLN A 181 -12.40 24.01 5.31
CA GLN A 181 -13.72 23.44 5.56
C GLN A 181 -13.66 21.91 5.45
N ILE A 182 -14.26 21.21 6.41
CA ILE A 182 -14.43 19.75 6.40
C ILE A 182 -15.64 19.38 5.54
N LEU A 183 -15.40 18.46 4.60
CA LEU A 183 -16.38 17.85 3.72
C LEU A 183 -16.41 16.34 4.00
N PRO A 184 -17.31 15.85 4.88
CA PRO A 184 -17.34 14.45 5.29
C PRO A 184 -17.48 13.44 4.15
N LYS A 185 -18.19 13.80 3.06
CA LYS A 185 -18.58 12.89 1.98
C LYS A 185 -19.09 11.56 2.56
N ASP A 186 -18.43 10.44 2.26
CA ASP A 186 -18.79 9.09 2.73
C ASP A 186 -18.01 8.66 4.00
N ASN A 187 -17.27 9.55 4.66
CA ASN A 187 -16.46 9.20 5.83
C ASN A 187 -17.32 9.18 7.12
N PRO A 188 -17.55 8.01 7.74
CA PRO A 188 -18.35 7.89 8.97
C PRO A 188 -17.71 8.57 10.18
N GLU A 189 -16.39 8.74 10.21
CA GLU A 189 -15.66 9.39 11.31
C GLU A 189 -15.90 10.91 11.37
N LEU A 190 -16.34 11.50 10.26
CA LEU A 190 -16.61 12.94 10.14
C LEU A 190 -18.11 13.27 10.27
N LYS A 191 -18.90 12.34 10.83
CA LYS A 191 -20.35 12.51 11.00
C LYS A 191 -20.66 13.75 11.85
N GLY A 192 -21.50 14.64 11.32
CA GLY A 192 -21.87 15.89 11.98
C GLY A 192 -20.91 17.06 11.74
N LYS A 193 -19.75 16.83 11.08
CA LYS A 193 -18.74 17.85 10.75
C LYS A 193 -18.93 18.50 9.39
N SER A 194 -20.05 18.23 8.73
CA SER A 194 -20.36 18.86 7.45
C SER A 194 -20.44 20.38 7.62
N GLY A 195 -19.58 21.08 6.88
CA GLY A 195 -19.53 22.54 6.91
C GLY A 195 -18.71 23.12 8.05
N CYS A 196 -18.18 22.32 8.97
CA CYS A 196 -17.31 22.83 10.01
C CYS A 196 -15.99 23.31 9.39
N TRP A 197 -15.50 24.46 9.84
CA TRP A 197 -14.16 24.94 9.50
C TRP A 197 -13.18 24.66 10.65
N GLY A 198 -11.90 24.64 10.31
CA GLY A 198 -10.82 24.52 11.27
C GLY A 198 -9.48 24.88 10.67
N ILE A 199 -8.44 24.80 11.50
CA ILE A 199 -7.08 25.19 11.16
C ILE A 199 -6.24 23.94 10.92
N VAL A 200 -5.46 23.93 9.85
CA VAL A 200 -4.47 22.89 9.59
C VAL A 200 -3.32 23.00 10.60
N THR A 201 -3.20 22.02 11.50
CA THR A 201 -2.14 21.97 12.52
C THR A 201 -1.06 20.94 12.22
N HIS A 202 -1.35 19.95 11.39
CA HIS A 202 -0.35 18.96 10.94
C HIS A 202 -0.59 18.56 9.49
N LEU A 203 0.50 18.40 8.73
CA LEU A 203 0.49 17.93 7.35
C LEU A 203 0.97 16.48 7.30
N GLY A 204 0.11 15.56 6.89
CA GLY A 204 0.47 14.21 6.49
C GLY A 204 0.54 14.10 4.96
N ASP A 205 1.06 12.96 4.48
CA ASP A 205 1.24 12.72 3.04
C ASP A 205 -0.07 12.77 2.24
N TYR A 206 -1.18 12.27 2.81
CA TYR A 206 -2.49 12.19 2.15
C TYR A 206 -3.65 12.73 3.02
N SER A 207 -3.31 13.39 4.13
CA SER A 207 -4.27 13.90 5.11
C SER A 207 -3.71 15.09 5.85
N CYS A 208 -4.58 15.89 6.45
CA CYS A 208 -4.20 16.94 7.39
C CYS A 208 -4.86 16.67 8.73
N THR A 209 -4.20 17.09 9.82
CA THR A 209 -4.89 17.25 11.10
C THR A 209 -5.47 18.64 11.16
N ILE A 210 -6.78 18.72 11.37
CA ILE A 210 -7.54 19.96 11.46
C ILE A 210 -8.02 20.13 12.90
N THR A 211 -7.71 21.28 13.49
CA THR A 211 -8.29 21.69 14.77
C THR A 211 -9.56 22.51 14.52
N THR A 212 -10.70 21.99 14.96
CA THR A 212 -11.99 22.70 14.99
C THR A 212 -12.28 23.18 16.41
N TRP A 213 -13.38 23.92 16.58
CA TRP A 213 -13.81 24.42 17.90
C TRP A 213 -14.03 23.34 18.96
N ASP A 214 -14.28 22.09 18.55
CA ASP A 214 -14.64 21.00 19.46
C ASP A 214 -13.63 19.85 19.50
N GLY A 215 -12.52 19.94 18.76
CA GLY A 215 -11.49 18.92 18.79
C GLY A 215 -10.58 18.90 17.57
N GLU A 216 -9.71 17.91 17.54
CA GLU A 216 -8.79 17.66 16.43
C GLU A 216 -9.24 16.44 15.62
N TYR A 217 -9.14 16.55 14.30
CA TYR A 217 -9.59 15.52 13.37
C TYR A 217 -8.55 15.30 12.28
N THR A 218 -8.20 14.03 12.03
CA THR A 218 -7.39 13.66 10.86
C THR A 218 -8.32 13.51 9.65
N VAL A 219 -8.15 14.36 8.65
CA VAL A 219 -9.03 14.47 7.49
C VAL A 219 -8.21 14.25 6.22
N LYS A 220 -8.67 13.36 5.34
CA LYS A 220 -8.06 13.15 4.02
C LYS A 220 -8.14 14.42 3.18
N ILE A 221 -7.16 14.65 2.30
CA ILE A 221 -7.09 15.84 1.42
C ILE A 221 -8.40 16.01 0.60
N GLU A 222 -8.97 14.91 0.11
CA GLU A 222 -10.23 14.89 -0.66
C GLU A 222 -11.48 15.34 0.13
N ASN A 223 -11.39 15.32 1.46
CA ASN A 223 -12.46 15.70 2.40
C ASN A 223 -12.20 17.07 3.02
N LEU A 224 -11.26 17.84 2.45
CA LEU A 224 -10.97 19.21 2.82
C LEU A 224 -11.22 20.13 1.63
N LYS A 225 -11.59 21.37 1.95
CA LYS A 225 -11.68 22.46 0.99
C LYS A 225 -11.06 23.70 1.62
N SER A 226 -10.06 24.28 0.95
CA SER A 226 -9.50 25.57 1.38
C SER A 226 -10.58 26.65 1.34
N LEU A 227 -10.58 27.55 2.32
CA LEU A 227 -11.43 28.74 2.29
C LEU A 227 -10.76 29.91 1.54
N GLU A 228 -9.53 29.72 1.03
CA GLU A 228 -8.78 30.72 0.26
C GLU A 228 -8.64 32.06 1.01
N CYS A 229 -8.55 32.00 2.34
CA CYS A 229 -8.38 33.17 3.19
C CYS A 229 -7.00 33.81 2.97
N ILE A 230 -6.95 35.14 3.00
CA ILE A 230 -5.66 35.87 3.02
C ILE A 230 -5.00 35.76 4.41
N ASP A 231 -3.71 36.07 4.51
CA ASP A 231 -2.95 35.91 5.76
C ASP A 231 -3.60 36.58 6.97
N ALA A 232 -4.10 37.82 6.81
CA ALA A 232 -4.80 38.55 7.89
C ALA A 232 -6.12 37.88 8.32
N GLU A 233 -6.84 37.26 7.37
CA GLU A 233 -8.05 36.50 7.66
C GLU A 233 -7.70 35.18 8.37
N CYS A 234 -6.65 34.49 7.93
CA CYS A 234 -6.13 33.29 8.57
C CYS A 234 -5.73 33.57 10.02
N GLU A 235 -4.99 34.64 10.29
CA GLU A 235 -4.59 35.04 11.65
C GLU A 235 -5.81 35.28 12.53
N TYR A 236 -6.81 36.02 12.04
CA TYR A 236 -8.05 36.26 12.79
C TYR A 236 -8.80 34.95 13.05
N MET A 237 -8.96 34.09 12.05
CA MET A 237 -9.66 32.82 12.21
C MET A 237 -8.91 31.84 13.12
N GLN A 238 -7.59 31.87 13.15
CA GLN A 238 -6.79 31.11 14.11
C GLN A 238 -7.04 31.58 15.55
N GLN A 239 -7.03 32.89 15.79
CA GLN A 239 -7.34 33.47 17.09
C GLN A 239 -8.78 33.14 17.51
N LEU A 240 -9.73 33.25 16.57
CA LEU A 240 -11.12 32.87 16.81
C LEU A 240 -11.23 31.37 17.15
N CYS A 241 -10.57 30.48 16.42
CA CYS A 241 -10.56 29.05 16.71
C CYS A 241 -10.05 28.77 18.13
N GLN A 242 -8.93 29.40 18.52
CA GLN A 242 -8.39 29.29 19.88
C GLN A 242 -9.34 29.78 20.97
N ARG A 243 -10.11 30.86 20.70
CA ARG A 243 -11.16 31.33 21.62
C ARG A 243 -12.27 30.28 21.76
N LEU A 244 -12.78 29.76 20.65
CA LEU A 244 -13.85 28.76 20.65
C LEU A 244 -13.42 27.44 21.32
N VAL A 245 -12.19 26.98 21.06
CA VAL A 245 -11.62 25.78 21.70
C VAL A 245 -11.48 25.97 23.21
N ARG A 246 -10.94 27.11 23.65
CA ARG A 246 -10.83 27.44 25.09
C ARG A 246 -12.20 27.44 25.75
N LEU A 247 -13.18 28.07 25.13
CA LEU A 247 -14.54 28.09 25.63
C LEU A 247 -15.13 26.68 25.71
N HIS A 248 -14.96 25.84 24.69
CA HIS A 248 -15.41 24.45 24.73
C HIS A 248 -14.77 23.62 25.86
N GLN A 249 -13.50 23.90 26.18
CA GLN A 249 -12.74 23.18 27.21
C GLN A 249 -13.14 23.51 28.66
N VAL A 250 -13.81 24.65 28.92
CA VAL A 250 -14.28 25.02 30.28
C VAL A 250 -15.21 23.95 30.85
N GLY A 251 -15.96 23.25 30.00
CA GLY A 251 -16.91 22.22 30.41
C GLY A 251 -18.11 22.79 31.18
N ASN A 252 -19.16 21.96 31.37
CA ASN A 252 -20.38 22.33 32.11
C ASN A 252 -21.07 23.64 31.61
N LEU A 253 -21.10 23.83 30.30
CA LEU A 253 -21.69 25.00 29.65
C LEU A 253 -23.20 24.79 29.42
N ASP A 254 -23.96 25.89 29.44
CA ASP A 254 -25.36 25.88 29.00
C ASP A 254 -25.48 25.41 27.54
N ALA A 255 -26.57 24.72 27.21
CA ALA A 255 -26.85 24.26 25.85
C ALA A 255 -26.81 25.39 24.81
N ALA A 256 -27.18 26.62 25.20
CA ALA A 256 -27.10 27.81 24.36
C ALA A 256 -25.66 28.14 23.92
N VAL A 257 -24.66 27.91 24.79
CA VAL A 257 -23.25 28.08 24.43
C VAL A 257 -22.82 27.03 23.42
N GLY A 258 -23.29 25.79 23.57
CA GLY A 258 -23.07 24.74 22.59
C GLY A 258 -23.62 25.10 21.19
N TRP A 259 -24.80 25.71 21.12
CA TRP A 259 -25.37 26.21 19.86
C TRP A 259 -24.59 27.38 19.27
N LEU A 260 -24.12 28.30 20.13
CA LEU A 260 -23.26 29.40 19.70
C LEU A 260 -21.96 28.87 19.08
N LEU A 261 -21.25 27.98 19.78
CA LEU A 261 -20.02 27.36 19.29
C LEU A 261 -20.24 26.59 17.99
N ALA A 262 -21.29 25.76 17.92
CA ALA A 262 -21.63 25.01 16.71
C ALA A 262 -22.00 25.93 15.53
N GLY A 263 -22.68 27.04 15.80
CA GLY A 263 -23.05 28.05 14.80
C GLY A 263 -21.83 28.79 14.26
N LEU A 264 -20.95 29.27 15.14
CA LEU A 264 -19.71 29.95 14.76
C LEU A 264 -18.73 28.99 14.04
N GLY A 265 -18.67 27.74 14.49
CA GLY A 265 -17.82 26.70 13.91
C GLY A 265 -18.22 26.21 12.52
N LYS A 266 -19.42 26.56 12.03
CA LYS A 266 -19.90 26.25 10.67
C LYS A 266 -19.92 27.44 9.72
N ARG A 267 -19.54 28.62 10.23
CA ARG A 267 -19.56 29.85 9.48
C ARG A 267 -18.28 30.02 8.68
N GLN A 268 -18.39 30.26 7.39
CA GLN A 268 -17.24 30.39 6.47
C GLN A 268 -16.72 31.83 6.31
N GLN A 269 -17.33 32.79 7.02
CA GLN A 269 -16.90 34.19 6.97
C GLN A 269 -15.76 34.42 7.97
N PRO A 270 -14.64 35.04 7.57
CA PRO A 270 -13.48 35.23 8.44
C PRO A 270 -13.76 36.03 9.71
N PHE A 271 -14.37 37.21 9.58
CA PHE A 271 -14.54 38.14 10.71
C PHE A 271 -15.88 37.99 11.41
N LEU A 272 -15.96 38.05 12.74
CA LEU A 272 -17.25 38.13 13.45
C LEU A 272 -17.94 39.47 13.16
N THR A 273 -19.28 39.46 13.13
CA THR A 273 -20.04 40.72 13.15
C THR A 273 -19.96 41.36 14.54
N PRO A 274 -20.19 42.67 14.70
CA PRO A 274 -20.16 43.32 16.01
C PRO A 274 -21.09 42.67 17.05
N LEU A 275 -22.24 42.16 16.62
CA LEU A 275 -23.17 41.44 17.49
C LEU A 275 -22.62 40.07 17.91
N GLN A 276 -22.04 39.32 16.96
CA GLN A 276 -21.44 38.00 17.26
C GLN A 276 -20.25 38.12 18.20
N GLU A 277 -19.39 39.12 17.98
CA GLU A 277 -18.26 39.43 18.85
C GLU A 277 -18.75 39.74 20.27
N LYS A 278 -19.79 40.58 20.39
CA LYS A 278 -20.38 40.91 21.69
C LYS A 278 -20.99 39.69 22.38
N LEU A 279 -21.69 38.83 21.64
CA LEU A 279 -22.26 37.59 22.19
C LEU A 279 -21.17 36.63 22.67
N LEU A 280 -20.11 36.45 21.88
CA LEU A 280 -18.98 35.60 22.27
C LEU A 280 -18.27 36.15 23.52
N ALA A 281 -18.01 37.46 23.56
CA ALA A 281 -17.35 38.11 24.68
C ALA A 281 -18.15 37.98 26.00
N ILE A 282 -19.47 38.17 25.97
CA ILE A 282 -20.32 37.98 27.15
C ILE A 282 -20.21 36.54 27.68
N VAL A 283 -20.22 35.56 26.78
CA VAL A 283 -20.11 34.15 27.18
C VAL A 283 -18.71 33.84 27.73
N GLU A 284 -17.66 34.40 27.14
CA GLU A 284 -16.28 34.28 27.63
C GLU A 284 -16.11 34.89 29.03
N GLU A 285 -16.73 36.05 29.30
CA GLU A 285 -16.72 36.73 30.61
C GLU A 285 -17.44 35.89 31.67
N GLU A 286 -18.64 35.39 31.38
CA GLU A 286 -19.40 34.51 32.28
C GLU A 286 -18.65 33.19 32.58
N CYS A 287 -17.81 32.72 31.65
CA CYS A 287 -16.96 31.55 31.83
C CYS A 287 -15.61 31.86 32.49
N GLY A 288 -15.31 33.13 32.80
CA GLY A 288 -14.05 33.55 33.42
C GLY A 288 -12.83 33.43 32.51
N LEU A 289 -13.01 33.55 31.20
CA LEU A 289 -11.93 33.44 30.20
C LEU A 289 -11.31 34.79 29.82
N ILE A 290 -11.99 35.89 30.13
CA ILE A 290 -11.55 37.28 29.91
C ILE A 290 -11.85 38.15 31.13
#